data_AF-A0A2I1FGS9-F1
#
_entry.id   AF-A0A2I1FGS9-F1
#
_cell.length_a   1.000
_cell.length_b   1.000
_cell.length_c   1.000
_cell.angle_alpha   90.00
_cell.angle_beta   90.00
_cell.angle_gamma   90.00
#
_symmetry.space_group_name_H-M   'P 1'
#
loop_
_entity.id
_entity.type
_entity.pdbx_description
1 polymer ?
#
loop_
_entity_poly.entity_id
_entity_poly.type
_entity_poly.pdbx_seq_one_letter_code
_entity_poly.pdbx_strand_id
1 'polypeptide(L)'
;MTEKENHQLETTDLKYEEFYCCYLLRSLSPKYKQTSYIGSTNDPKRRLRQHNGEIASGAKKTSNKRPWEMILFVYGFPNHVAALQFEWSWQNPSITRRLQLKNREEFKENDDKLSTSLLALSKMLKDKFWSRWPLHLHILIPIESIILRQNKSLKINATNFFDIKNLSKNIRITNENLLEMNI
;
A
#
# COMPACT_ATOMS: atom_id res chain seq x y z
N MET A 1 -43.54 38.89 -9.79
CA MET A 1 -43.31 37.95 -10.89
C MET A 1 -41.89 37.43 -10.69
N THR A 2 -41.77 36.34 -9.94
CA THR A 2 -40.52 35.76 -9.46
C THR A 2 -40.15 34.59 -10.36
N GLU A 3 -39.17 34.79 -11.24
CA GLU A 3 -38.57 33.69 -11.99
C GLU A 3 -37.48 33.07 -11.13
N LYS A 4 -37.80 31.88 -10.61
CA LYS A 4 -36.85 30.95 -10.02
C LYS A 4 -36.12 30.28 -11.19
N GLU A 5 -34.88 30.66 -11.44
CA GLU A 5 -34.03 29.88 -12.33
C GLU A 5 -33.61 28.59 -11.62
N ASN A 6 -34.15 27.49 -12.13
CA ASN A 6 -33.82 26.12 -11.77
C ASN A 6 -32.33 25.86 -12.02
N HIS A 7 -31.55 25.84 -10.94
CA HIS A 7 -30.24 25.20 -10.97
C HIS A 7 -30.47 23.69 -11.03
N GLN A 8 -30.52 23.16 -12.25
CA GLN A 8 -30.51 21.73 -12.50
C GLN A 8 -29.19 21.17 -11.93
N LEU A 9 -29.28 20.45 -10.82
CA LEU A 9 -28.21 19.60 -10.33
C LEU A 9 -27.94 18.53 -11.39
N GLU A 10 -26.89 18.72 -12.18
CA GLU A 10 -26.30 17.65 -12.96
C GLU A 10 -25.79 16.59 -11.98
N THR A 11 -26.59 15.53 -11.81
CA THR A 11 -26.17 14.31 -11.14
C THR A 11 -25.19 13.60 -12.06
N THR A 12 -23.92 14.01 -12.02
CA THR A 12 -22.84 13.23 -12.62
C THR A 12 -22.79 11.89 -11.90
N ASP A 13 -23.11 10.83 -12.65
CA ASP A 13 -23.09 9.44 -12.22
C ASP A 13 -21.62 9.01 -12.00
N LEU A 14 -20.97 9.53 -10.95
CA LEU A 14 -19.58 9.31 -10.59
C LEU A 14 -19.43 7.91 -9.99
N LYS A 15 -19.42 6.89 -10.85
CA LYS A 15 -19.30 5.49 -10.43
C LYS A 15 -17.87 5.06 -10.06
N TYR A 16 -16.90 5.97 -10.09
CA TYR A 16 -15.54 5.78 -9.61
C TYR A 16 -15.16 6.97 -8.74
N GLU A 17 -14.86 6.72 -7.45
CA GLU A 17 -14.31 7.76 -6.58
C GLU A 17 -12.96 8.25 -7.12
N GLU A 18 -12.62 9.49 -6.77
CA GLU A 18 -11.29 10.08 -6.94
C GLU A 18 -10.18 9.11 -6.51
N PHE A 19 -8.99 9.26 -7.08
CA PHE A 19 -7.85 8.39 -6.80
C PHE A 19 -7.65 8.15 -5.29
N TYR A 20 -7.57 6.88 -4.91
CA TYR A 20 -7.27 6.47 -3.55
C TYR A 20 -6.36 5.25 -3.57
N CYS A 21 -5.33 5.25 -2.71
CA CYS A 21 -4.37 4.16 -2.66
C CYS A 21 -4.05 3.71 -1.24
N CYS A 22 -3.58 2.47 -1.13
CA CYS A 22 -2.92 1.92 0.05
C CYS A 22 -1.43 1.74 -0.26
N TYR A 23 -0.54 2.27 0.56
CA TYR A 23 0.90 2.33 0.28
C TYR A 23 1.74 1.61 1.33
N LEU A 24 2.96 1.24 0.92
CA LEU A 24 3.99 0.68 1.80
C LEU A 24 5.21 1.60 1.82
N LEU A 25 5.58 2.04 3.01
CA LEU A 25 6.84 2.75 3.27
C LEU A 25 7.87 1.81 3.88
N ARG A 26 9.15 2.06 3.62
CA ARG A 26 10.27 1.57 4.45
C ARG A 26 11.09 2.73 4.99
N SER A 27 11.63 2.53 6.19
CA SER A 27 12.58 3.47 6.78
C SER A 27 13.95 3.28 6.15
N LEU A 28 14.56 4.40 5.74
CA LEU A 28 15.97 4.47 5.30
C LEU A 28 16.93 4.67 6.47
N SER A 29 16.42 4.85 7.69
CA SER A 29 17.26 5.07 8.87
C SER A 29 18.08 3.80 9.20
N PRO A 30 19.41 3.88 9.33
CA PRO A 30 20.25 2.74 9.71
C PRO A 30 19.87 2.14 11.08
N LYS A 31 19.21 2.92 11.95
CA LYS A 31 18.71 2.49 13.26
C LYS A 31 17.42 1.67 13.18
N TYR A 32 16.63 1.85 12.13
CA TYR A 32 15.30 1.26 11.99
C TYR A 32 15.20 0.36 10.74
N LYS A 33 16.24 -0.46 10.53
CA LYS A 33 16.29 -1.41 9.40
C LYS A 33 15.03 -2.26 9.35
N GLN A 34 14.53 -2.47 8.14
CA GLN A 34 13.36 -3.32 7.87
C GLN A 34 12.09 -2.93 8.64
N THR A 35 12.02 -1.67 9.08
CA THR A 35 10.78 -1.11 9.59
C THR A 35 9.96 -0.58 8.42
N SER A 36 8.72 -1.05 8.33
CA SER A 36 7.74 -0.57 7.37
C SER A 36 6.61 0.21 8.03
N TYR A 37 5.85 0.92 7.21
CA TYR A 37 4.58 1.53 7.56
C TYR A 37 3.59 1.35 6.41
N ILE A 38 2.36 0.95 6.73
CA ILE A 38 1.27 0.83 5.78
C ILE A 38 0.26 1.93 6.11
N GLY A 39 -0.21 2.63 5.09
CA GLY A 39 -1.27 3.63 5.22
C GLY A 39 -2.08 3.76 3.94
N SER A 40 -3.05 4.67 3.95
CA SER A 40 -3.85 4.99 2.77
C SER A 40 -4.02 6.50 2.57
N THR A 41 -4.21 6.94 1.32
CA THR A 41 -4.32 8.36 0.96
C THR A 41 -4.87 8.55 -0.45
N ASN A 42 -5.41 9.74 -0.72
CA ASN A 42 -5.71 10.23 -2.07
C ASN A 42 -4.58 11.03 -2.74
N ASP A 43 -3.45 11.24 -2.05
CA ASP A 43 -2.33 12.04 -2.54
C ASP A 43 -1.01 11.47 -1.97
N PRO A 44 -0.38 10.53 -2.69
CA PRO A 44 0.81 9.82 -2.23
C PRO A 44 2.01 10.75 -2.04
N LYS A 45 2.16 11.73 -2.94
CA LYS A 45 3.26 12.72 -2.92
C LYS A 45 3.20 13.53 -1.65
N ARG A 46 2.05 14.18 -1.39
CA ARG A 46 1.84 14.95 -0.15
C ARG A 46 2.01 14.06 1.07
N ARG A 47 1.42 12.87 1.09
CA ARG A 47 1.48 11.99 2.26
C ARG A 47 2.91 11.54 2.60
N LEU A 48 3.75 11.26 1.61
CA LEU A 48 5.16 10.93 1.84
C LEU A 48 5.90 12.11 2.52
N ARG A 49 5.69 13.33 2.04
CA ARG A 49 6.27 14.56 2.63
C ARG A 49 5.80 14.78 4.06
N GLN A 50 4.53 14.47 4.38
CA GLN A 50 4.01 14.50 5.77
C GLN A 50 4.74 13.50 6.67
N HIS A 51 4.93 12.26 6.21
CA HIS A 51 5.67 11.24 6.96
C HIS A 51 7.12 11.64 7.19
N ASN A 52 7.75 12.30 6.21
CA ASN A 52 9.10 12.85 6.33
C ASN A 52 9.20 14.16 7.10
N GLY A 53 8.07 14.76 7.49
CA GLY A 53 8.04 15.97 8.29
C GLY A 53 8.38 17.25 7.53
N GLU A 54 8.41 17.20 6.20
CA GLU A 54 8.53 18.39 5.35
C GLU A 54 7.27 19.26 5.42
N ILE A 55 6.12 18.63 5.69
CA ILE A 55 4.83 19.28 5.90
C ILE A 55 4.10 18.65 7.10
N ALA A 56 3.16 19.40 7.68
CA ALA A 56 2.43 19.02 8.89
C ALA A 56 1.50 17.79 8.69
N SER A 57 1.03 17.23 9.80
CA SER A 57 0.07 16.11 9.85
C SER A 57 0.61 14.72 9.46
N GLY A 58 1.91 14.49 9.63
CA GLY A 58 2.50 13.15 9.57
C GLY A 58 2.07 12.27 10.75
N ALA A 59 1.87 10.97 10.51
CA ALA A 59 1.49 10.04 11.57
C ALA A 59 2.56 9.98 12.69
N LYS A 60 2.14 10.06 13.96
CA LYS A 60 3.06 10.03 15.13
C LYS A 60 4.02 8.83 15.12
N LYS A 61 3.55 7.65 14.68
CA LYS A 61 4.38 6.43 14.58
C LYS A 61 5.55 6.55 13.59
N THR A 62 5.51 7.55 12.70
CA THR A 62 6.49 7.76 11.63
C THR A 62 7.55 8.82 11.94
N SER A 63 7.37 9.65 12.97
CA SER A 63 8.25 10.79 13.24
C SER A 63 9.71 10.40 13.51
N ASN A 64 9.93 9.34 14.28
CA ASN A 64 11.26 8.99 14.79
C ASN A 64 12.05 8.04 13.88
N LYS A 65 11.51 7.71 12.70
CA LYS A 65 12.07 6.67 11.80
C LYS A 65 12.28 7.19 10.37
N ARG A 66 12.39 8.50 10.25
CA ARG A 66 12.68 9.21 9.01
C ARG A 66 14.15 8.99 8.58
N PRO A 67 14.48 9.20 7.29
CA PRO A 67 13.53 9.41 6.21
C PRO A 67 12.84 8.09 5.82
N TRP A 68 11.64 8.23 5.27
CA TRP A 68 10.84 7.18 4.68
C TRP A 68 10.92 7.31 3.16
N GLU A 69 10.92 6.16 2.51
CA GLU A 69 10.66 6.06 1.07
C GLU A 69 9.42 5.19 0.86
N MET A 70 8.62 5.53 -0.16
CA MET A 70 7.50 4.71 -0.58
C MET A 70 8.01 3.65 -1.56
N ILE A 71 7.82 2.38 -1.23
CA ILE A 71 8.25 1.26 -2.07
C ILE A 71 7.25 1.05 -3.21
N LEU A 72 5.96 1.07 -2.86
CA LEU A 72 4.86 0.76 -3.76
C LEU A 72 3.55 1.27 -3.17
N PHE A 73 2.50 1.27 -4.00
CA PHE A 73 1.12 1.39 -3.57
C PHE A 73 0.16 0.63 -4.47
N VAL A 74 -1.02 0.34 -3.92
CA VAL A 74 -2.15 -0.30 -4.61
C VAL A 74 -3.27 0.72 -4.74
N TYR A 75 -3.85 0.86 -5.93
CA TYR A 75 -4.99 1.76 -6.21
C TYR A 75 -6.01 1.07 -7.12
N GLY A 76 -7.07 1.79 -7.54
CA GLY A 76 -8.18 1.21 -8.32
C GLY A 76 -9.25 0.54 -7.45
N PHE A 77 -9.34 0.95 -6.18
CA PHE A 77 -10.40 0.52 -5.29
C PHE A 77 -11.76 1.03 -5.78
N PRO A 78 -12.85 0.26 -5.58
CA PRO A 78 -14.19 0.71 -5.97
C PRO A 78 -14.68 1.92 -5.16
N ASN A 79 -14.13 2.13 -3.97
CA ASN A 79 -14.37 3.28 -3.09
C ASN A 79 -13.37 3.29 -1.92
N HIS A 80 -13.37 4.37 -1.14
CA HIS A 80 -12.52 4.60 0.01
C HIS A 80 -12.75 3.57 1.11
N VAL A 81 -14.00 3.09 1.30
CA VAL A 81 -14.30 2.04 2.29
C VAL A 81 -13.56 0.75 1.94
N ALA A 82 -13.53 0.37 0.66
CA ALA A 82 -12.78 -0.78 0.18
C ALA A 82 -11.27 -0.60 0.36
N ALA A 83 -10.75 0.61 0.14
CA ALA A 83 -9.35 0.93 0.42
C ALA A 83 -9.03 0.79 1.92
N LEU A 84 -9.88 1.31 2.81
CA LEU A 84 -9.68 1.19 4.27
C LEU A 84 -9.76 -0.27 4.74
N GLN A 85 -10.62 -1.09 4.15
CA GLN A 85 -10.66 -2.53 4.43
C GLN A 85 -9.39 -3.24 3.98
N PHE A 86 -8.84 -2.84 2.82
CA PHE A 86 -7.56 -3.34 2.31
C PHE A 86 -6.41 -2.94 3.25
N GLU A 87 -6.30 -1.65 3.58
CA GLU A 87 -5.30 -1.13 4.52
C GLU A 87 -5.33 -1.89 5.84
N TRP A 88 -6.50 -2.04 6.45
CA TRP A 88 -6.64 -2.72 7.74
C TRP A 88 -6.21 -4.18 7.65
N SER A 89 -6.59 -4.89 6.59
CA SER A 89 -6.21 -6.29 6.38
C SER A 89 -4.71 -6.43 6.17
N TRP A 90 -4.09 -5.47 5.50
CA TRP A 90 -2.65 -5.45 5.27
C TRP A 90 -1.85 -5.10 6.52
N GLN A 91 -2.35 -4.19 7.37
CA GLN A 91 -1.77 -3.87 8.67
C GLN A 91 -1.91 -5.02 9.68
N ASN A 92 -2.94 -5.86 9.56
CA ASN A 92 -3.30 -6.90 10.53
C ASN A 92 -3.40 -8.29 9.89
N PRO A 93 -2.34 -8.78 9.20
CA PRO A 93 -2.44 -9.95 8.35
C PRO A 93 -2.67 -11.25 9.14
N SER A 94 -2.21 -11.34 10.39
CA SER A 94 -2.45 -12.49 11.27
C SER A 94 -3.85 -12.56 11.87
N ILE A 95 -4.60 -11.45 11.86
CA ILE A 95 -5.92 -11.34 12.49
C ILE A 95 -7.02 -11.36 11.44
N THR A 96 -6.78 -10.73 10.28
CA THR A 96 -7.78 -10.58 9.22
C THR A 96 -8.36 -11.93 8.78
N ARG A 97 -9.67 -11.96 8.59
CA ARG A 97 -10.40 -13.12 8.03
C ARG A 97 -10.38 -13.13 6.51
N ARG A 98 -9.84 -12.07 5.88
CA ARG A 98 -9.75 -11.91 4.41
C ARG A 98 -8.53 -12.59 3.80
N LEU A 99 -7.67 -13.16 4.63
CA LEU A 99 -6.59 -14.05 4.22
C LEU A 99 -6.92 -15.45 4.72
N GLN A 100 -7.08 -16.41 3.80
CA GLN A 100 -7.26 -17.81 4.16
C GLN A 100 -5.91 -18.41 4.55
N LEU A 101 -5.46 -18.12 5.77
CA LEU A 101 -4.20 -18.63 6.30
C LEU A 101 -4.39 -20.06 6.76
N LYS A 102 -3.54 -20.96 6.23
CA LYS A 102 -3.43 -22.32 6.75
C LYS A 102 -2.79 -22.33 8.14
N ASN A 103 -1.87 -21.40 8.39
CA ASN A 103 -1.19 -21.21 9.66
C ASN A 103 -1.08 -19.70 9.96
N ARG A 104 -1.63 -19.22 11.08
CA ARG A 104 -1.54 -17.81 11.48
C ARG A 104 -0.16 -17.41 11.99
N GLU A 105 0.64 -18.39 12.43
CA GLU A 105 2.01 -18.17 12.90
C GLU A 105 2.98 -17.85 11.75
N GLU A 106 2.57 -18.03 10.49
CA GLU A 106 3.36 -17.67 9.30
C GLU A 106 3.80 -16.18 9.30
N PHE A 107 2.99 -15.29 9.88
CA PHE A 107 3.36 -13.86 10.01
C PHE A 107 4.20 -13.54 11.24
N LYS A 108 4.38 -14.49 12.16
CA LYS A 108 5.30 -14.37 13.30
C LYS A 108 6.69 -14.89 12.95
N GLU A 109 6.79 -15.86 12.04
CA GLU A 109 8.07 -16.39 11.54
C GLU A 109 8.91 -15.35 10.77
N ASN A 110 8.25 -14.33 10.23
CA ASN A 110 8.92 -13.22 9.55
C ASN A 110 9.34 -12.16 10.59
N ASP A 111 10.56 -12.29 11.10
CA ASP A 111 11.14 -11.46 12.18
C ASP A 111 10.98 -9.93 12.00
N ASP A 112 10.84 -9.43 10.77
CA ASP A 112 10.72 -8.00 10.48
C ASP A 112 9.41 -7.58 9.82
N LYS A 113 9.05 -6.30 10.03
CA LYS A 113 7.78 -5.74 9.58
C LYS A 113 7.70 -5.62 8.06
N LEU A 114 8.82 -5.37 7.38
CA LEU A 114 8.83 -5.17 5.95
C LEU A 114 8.59 -6.51 5.22
N SER A 115 9.27 -7.58 5.61
CA SER A 115 9.04 -8.95 5.12
C SER A 115 7.58 -9.37 5.34
N THR A 116 7.06 -9.19 6.55
CA THR A 116 5.65 -9.47 6.88
C THR A 116 4.68 -8.69 6.00
N SER A 117 4.96 -7.40 5.77
CA SER A 117 4.11 -6.53 4.93
C SER A 117 4.11 -6.99 3.47
N LEU A 118 5.28 -7.34 2.92
CA LEU A 118 5.42 -7.82 1.54
C LEU A 118 4.73 -9.17 1.34
N LEU A 119 4.90 -10.11 2.27
CA LEU A 119 4.24 -11.41 2.23
C LEU A 119 2.71 -11.27 2.33
N ALA A 120 2.23 -10.41 3.23
CA ALA A 120 0.80 -10.14 3.37
C ALA A 120 0.22 -9.58 2.06
N LEU A 121 0.89 -8.61 1.45
CA LEU A 121 0.47 -8.04 0.17
C LEU A 121 0.43 -9.09 -0.93
N SER A 122 1.47 -9.92 -1.04
CA SER A 122 1.55 -11.05 -1.99
C SER A 122 0.32 -11.94 -1.91
N LYS A 123 -0.08 -12.33 -0.69
CA LYS A 123 -1.25 -13.18 -0.45
C LYS A 123 -2.54 -12.44 -0.76
N MET A 124 -2.67 -11.18 -0.35
CA MET A 124 -3.87 -10.38 -0.61
C MET A 124 -4.11 -10.21 -2.12
N LEU A 125 -3.09 -9.85 -2.90
CA LEU A 125 -3.25 -9.64 -4.35
C LEU A 125 -3.50 -10.95 -5.13
N LYS A 126 -3.19 -12.12 -4.55
CA LYS A 126 -3.53 -13.44 -5.09
C LYS A 126 -4.94 -13.91 -4.70
N ASP A 127 -5.49 -13.39 -3.61
CA ASP A 127 -6.80 -13.82 -3.11
C ASP A 127 -7.94 -13.30 -4.01
N LYS A 128 -8.93 -14.16 -4.25
CA LYS A 128 -10.09 -13.85 -5.11
C LYS A 128 -10.94 -12.70 -4.57
N PHE A 129 -10.92 -12.47 -3.26
CA PHE A 129 -11.64 -11.37 -2.64
C PHE A 129 -11.12 -10.01 -3.12
N TRP A 130 -9.80 -9.84 -3.16
CA TRP A 130 -9.20 -8.55 -3.54
C TRP A 130 -9.04 -8.43 -5.06
N SER A 131 -8.61 -9.51 -5.73
CA SER A 131 -8.36 -9.51 -7.18
C SER A 131 -9.62 -9.45 -8.08
N ARG A 132 -10.82 -9.39 -7.47
CA ARG A 132 -12.07 -9.08 -8.20
C ARG A 132 -12.18 -7.60 -8.57
N TRP A 133 -11.49 -6.73 -7.84
CA TRP A 133 -11.46 -5.30 -8.13
C TRP A 133 -10.38 -5.02 -9.17
N PRO A 134 -10.50 -3.95 -9.97
CA PRO A 134 -9.50 -3.57 -10.96
C PRO A 134 -8.29 -2.92 -10.26
N LEU A 135 -7.65 -3.64 -9.34
CA LEU A 135 -6.54 -3.13 -8.57
C LEU A 135 -5.31 -2.99 -9.45
N HIS A 136 -4.62 -1.88 -9.28
CA HIS A 136 -3.35 -1.59 -9.92
C HIS A 136 -2.28 -1.54 -8.84
N LEU A 137 -1.18 -2.26 -9.06
CA LEU A 137 0.03 -2.19 -8.26
C LEU A 137 1.00 -1.22 -8.95
N HIS A 138 1.41 -0.20 -8.22
CA HIS A 138 2.43 0.73 -8.67
C HIS A 138 3.71 0.54 -7.85
N ILE A 139 4.83 0.25 -8.49
CA ILE A 139 6.12 -0.04 -7.87
C ILE A 139 7.06 1.14 -8.12
N LEU A 140 7.57 1.72 -7.04
CA LEU A 140 8.46 2.88 -7.08
C LEU A 140 9.91 2.48 -6.87
N ILE A 141 10.12 1.45 -6.05
CA ILE A 141 11.41 0.86 -5.80
C ILE A 141 11.35 -0.58 -6.30
N PRO A 142 12.19 -0.98 -7.28
CA PRO A 142 12.22 -2.34 -7.79
C PRO A 142 12.37 -3.34 -6.66
N ILE A 143 11.46 -4.33 -6.58
CA ILE A 143 11.41 -5.29 -5.47
C ILE A 143 12.71 -6.09 -5.40
N GLU A 144 13.27 -6.44 -6.55
CA GLU A 144 14.55 -7.12 -6.71
C GLU A 144 15.76 -6.34 -6.16
N SER A 145 15.65 -5.01 -6.00
CA SER A 145 16.71 -4.19 -5.38
C SER A 145 16.67 -4.20 -3.85
N ILE A 146 15.60 -4.74 -3.25
CA ILE A 146 15.39 -4.71 -1.80
C ILE A 146 15.99 -5.97 -1.17
N ILE A 147 17.04 -5.78 -0.36
CA ILE A 147 17.67 -6.85 0.41
C ILE A 147 17.25 -6.76 1.88
N LEU A 148 16.66 -7.86 2.35
CA LEU A 148 16.17 -8.06 3.70
C LEU A 148 17.16 -8.93 4.49
N ARG A 149 17.08 -8.91 5.82
CA ARG A 149 17.89 -9.69 6.76
C ARG A 149 16.99 -10.58 7.60
N GLN A 150 17.16 -11.89 7.50
CA GLN A 150 16.57 -12.87 8.40
C GLN A 150 17.61 -13.46 9.36
N ASN A 151 17.17 -13.97 10.51
CA ASN A 151 18.03 -14.70 11.45
C ASN A 151 19.34 -13.94 11.77
N LYS A 152 19.23 -12.63 12.04
CA LYS A 152 20.30 -11.66 12.35
C LYS A 152 21.31 -11.35 11.23
N SER A 153 21.54 -12.24 10.26
CA SER A 153 22.62 -12.07 9.27
C SER A 153 22.32 -12.53 7.85
N LEU A 154 21.33 -13.40 7.62
CA LEU A 154 21.05 -13.95 6.29
C LEU A 154 20.42 -12.89 5.39
N LYS A 155 21.11 -12.53 4.30
CA LYS A 155 20.58 -11.61 3.29
C LYS A 155 19.65 -12.37 2.35
N ILE A 156 18.41 -11.90 2.21
CA ILE A 156 17.38 -12.48 1.35
C ILE A 156 16.79 -11.38 0.48
N ASN A 157 16.51 -11.69 -0.79
CA ASN A 157 15.84 -10.75 -1.67
C ASN A 157 14.35 -10.63 -1.31
N ALA A 158 13.78 -9.42 -1.38
CA ALA A 158 12.36 -9.19 -1.13
C ALA A 158 11.44 -9.99 -2.08
N THR A 159 11.91 -10.40 -3.26
CA THR A 159 11.17 -11.27 -4.19
C THR A 159 10.77 -12.60 -3.57
N ASN A 160 11.47 -13.07 -2.53
CA ASN A 160 11.10 -14.28 -1.80
C ASN A 160 9.77 -14.13 -1.04
N PHE A 161 9.39 -12.90 -0.69
CA PHE A 161 8.13 -12.58 -0.01
C PHE A 161 7.09 -12.02 -0.98
N PHE A 162 7.53 -11.30 -2.00
CA PHE A 162 6.67 -10.66 -2.99
C PHE A 162 7.19 -10.84 -4.41
N ASP A 163 6.79 -11.94 -5.03
CA ASP A 163 7.04 -12.19 -6.45
C ASP A 163 5.95 -11.56 -7.32
N ILE A 164 6.28 -10.43 -7.92
CA ILE A 164 5.37 -9.65 -8.78
C ILE A 164 5.02 -10.37 -10.08
N LYS A 165 5.84 -11.34 -10.53
CA LYS A 165 5.59 -12.11 -11.75
C LYS A 165 4.51 -13.17 -11.54
N ASN A 166 4.24 -13.51 -10.28
CA ASN A 166 3.27 -14.49 -9.86
C ASN A 166 2.06 -13.83 -9.19
N LEU A 167 1.51 -12.77 -9.78
CA LEU A 167 0.27 -12.14 -9.32
C LEU A 167 -0.93 -12.55 -10.18
N SER A 168 -2.15 -12.31 -9.68
CA SER A 168 -3.36 -12.53 -10.46
C SER A 168 -3.31 -11.68 -11.74
N LYS A 169 -3.71 -12.26 -12.88
CA LYS A 169 -3.71 -11.58 -14.20
C LYS A 169 -4.53 -10.29 -14.23
N ASN A 170 -5.46 -10.13 -13.27
CA ASN A 170 -6.30 -8.94 -13.15
C ASN A 170 -5.57 -7.75 -12.51
N ILE A 171 -4.41 -7.97 -11.89
CA ILE A 171 -3.61 -6.92 -11.28
C ILE A 171 -2.72 -6.30 -12.35
N ARG A 172 -2.96 -5.03 -12.66
CA ARG A 172 -2.05 -4.26 -13.53
C ARG A 172 -0.84 -3.80 -12.73
N ILE A 173 0.35 -3.90 -13.30
CA ILE A 173 1.60 -3.49 -12.66
C ILE A 173 2.20 -2.33 -13.45
N THR A 174 2.59 -1.26 -12.75
CA THR A 174 3.18 -0.05 -13.33
C THR A 174 4.40 0.37 -12.51
N ASN A 175 5.43 0.91 -13.16
CA ASN A 175 6.72 1.24 -12.54
C ASN A 175 7.19 2.66 -12.92
N GLU A 176 6.27 3.63 -12.95
CA GLU A 176 6.61 5.04 -13.28
C GLU A 176 7.11 5.77 -12.03
N ASN A 177 7.82 6.88 -12.21
CA ASN A 177 8.23 7.69 -11.07
C ASN A 177 6.98 8.35 -10.46
N LEU A 178 6.85 8.33 -9.12
CA LEU A 178 5.80 9.06 -8.39
C LEU A 178 5.61 10.47 -8.94
N LEU A 179 6.71 11.21 -9.20
CA LEU A 179 6.68 12.58 -9.71
C LEU A 179 6.01 12.73 -11.08
N GLU A 180 6.16 11.72 -11.94
CA GLU A 180 5.66 11.69 -13.31
C GLU A 180 4.20 11.21 -13.41
N MET A 181 3.65 10.70 -12.31
CA MET A 181 2.26 10.27 -12.30
C MET A 181 1.29 11.46 -12.32
N ASN A 182 0.41 11.47 -13.32
CA ASN A 182 -0.75 12.35 -13.43
C ASN A 182 -1.92 11.78 -12.62
N ILE A 183 -1.82 11.90 -11.29
CA ILE A 183 -2.87 11.59 -10.30
C ILE A 183 -3.15 12.79 -9.43
#